data_AF-A0A0B7NS24-F1
#
_entry.id   AF-A0A0B7NS24-F1
#
_cell.length_a   1.000
_cell.length_b   1.000
_cell.length_c   1.000
_cell.angle_alpha   90.00
_cell.angle_beta   90.00
_cell.angle_gamma   90.00
#
_symmetry.space_group_name_H-M   'P 1'
#
loop_
_entity.id
_entity.type
_entity.pdbx_description
1 polymer ?
#
loop_
_entity_poly.entity_id
_entity_poly.type
_entity_poly.pdbx_seq_one_letter_code
_entity_poly.pdbx_strand_id
1 'polypeptide(L)'
;MHNHPCEERDVVGHIANRTLSKKHLDFPREQIGVFSVKPAALLEALRHDFPENNFYIKSVYNAVAKLRAEVLDGRTPVQMLVDLVTGMTDYSFDIKFNQDGKMKCFFFAYNPSVERMKMPFLEAVGMNSENKTFFLCGCFLTNEAEEDYRWAIKKMKEICFIDISPSVIATDRELSLIAAINDELPQAVHLLCRWHRKKHNSKMKTRLNLSGKRINELLSMWTSAVHNSFTEDDWNENFAIFAGQPEFQFEDG
;
A
#
# COMPACT_ATOMS: atom_id res chain seq x y z
N MET A 1 -39.60 24.57 57.72
CA MET A 1 -39.88 25.30 56.47
C MET A 1 -38.67 26.15 56.16
N HIS A 2 -37.91 25.84 55.12
CA HIS A 2 -36.83 26.73 54.66
C HIS A 2 -37.43 27.64 53.58
N ASN A 3 -37.45 28.94 53.89
CA ASN A 3 -38.15 29.99 53.16
C ASN A 3 -37.14 30.83 52.36
N HIS A 4 -36.47 30.20 51.39
CA HIS A 4 -35.65 30.90 50.41
C HIS A 4 -36.22 30.62 49.01
N PRO A 5 -36.37 31.63 48.13
CA PRO A 5 -36.81 31.40 46.75
C PRO A 5 -35.78 30.50 46.04
N CYS A 6 -36.23 29.47 45.34
CA CYS A 6 -35.34 28.57 44.60
C CYS A 6 -34.50 29.40 43.61
N GLU A 7 -33.19 29.53 43.87
CA GLU A 7 -32.32 30.23 42.93
C GLU A 7 -32.21 29.41 41.64
N GLU A 8 -32.53 30.03 40.51
CA GLU A 8 -32.43 29.47 39.15
C GLU A 8 -30.99 29.05 38.74
N ARG A 9 -30.03 28.95 39.67
CA ARG A 9 -28.66 28.51 39.40
C ARG A 9 -28.38 27.06 39.76
N ASP A 10 -29.30 26.38 40.44
CA ASP A 10 -29.17 24.94 40.76
C ASP A 10 -29.87 24.00 39.76
N VAL A 11 -30.16 24.50 38.54
CA VAL A 11 -30.76 23.70 37.46
C VAL A 11 -29.79 22.67 36.87
N VAL A 12 -28.49 22.74 37.21
CA VAL A 12 -27.46 21.77 36.76
C VAL A 12 -27.70 20.38 37.37
N GLY A 13 -28.42 20.31 38.50
CA GLY A 13 -28.80 19.07 39.18
C GLY A 13 -30.06 18.39 38.63
N HIS A 14 -30.88 19.09 37.83
CA HIS A 14 -32.19 18.60 37.42
C HIS A 14 -32.08 17.38 36.49
N ILE A 15 -32.86 16.34 36.78
CA ILE A 15 -32.92 15.07 36.02
C ILE A 15 -33.16 15.30 34.52
N ALA A 16 -33.91 16.35 34.16
CA ALA A 16 -34.16 16.77 32.79
C ALA A 16 -32.87 17.14 32.02
N ASN A 17 -31.88 17.73 32.69
CA ASN A 17 -30.60 18.14 32.09
C ASN A 17 -29.55 17.01 32.10
N ARG A 18 -29.83 15.89 32.79
CA ARG A 18 -28.93 14.73 32.89
C ARG A 18 -29.21 13.65 31.86
N THR A 19 -30.30 13.75 31.11
CA THR A 19 -30.82 12.68 30.27
C THR A 19 -30.77 13.08 28.79
N LEU A 20 -29.97 12.35 27.99
CA LEU A 20 -29.94 12.55 26.55
C LEU A 20 -31.22 11.99 25.93
N SER A 21 -31.95 12.83 25.18
CA SER A 21 -33.17 12.44 24.48
C SER A 21 -32.85 11.58 23.25
N LYS A 22 -33.85 10.89 22.70
CA LYS A 22 -33.71 10.10 21.46
C LYS A 22 -33.13 10.95 20.31
N LYS A 23 -33.60 12.19 20.18
CA LYS A 23 -33.13 13.20 19.21
C LYS A 23 -31.63 13.51 19.33
N HIS A 24 -31.07 13.48 20.55
CA HIS A 24 -29.63 13.71 20.77
C HIS A 24 -28.77 12.47 20.44
N LEU A 25 -29.40 11.29 20.35
CA LEU A 25 -28.74 10.00 20.12
C LEU A 25 -28.95 9.48 18.70
N ASP A 26 -29.83 10.10 17.91
CA ASP A 26 -30.02 9.77 16.49
C ASP A 26 -28.76 10.17 15.67
N PHE A 27 -28.14 11.32 15.96
CA PHE A 27 -26.87 11.76 15.35
C PHE A 27 -25.72 10.73 15.44
N PRO A 28 -25.35 10.19 16.62
CA PRO A 28 -24.34 9.14 16.72
C PRO A 28 -24.78 7.76 16.22
N ARG A 29 -26.08 7.54 15.93
CA ARG A 29 -26.57 6.30 15.31
C ARG A 29 -26.47 6.33 13.78
N GLU A 30 -26.64 7.50 13.17
CA GLU A 30 -26.79 7.63 11.72
C GLU A 30 -25.46 7.85 10.97
N GLN A 31 -24.48 8.56 11.55
CA GLN A 31 -23.29 8.99 10.79
C GLN A 31 -21.96 8.36 11.19
N ILE A 32 -21.86 7.70 12.36
CA ILE A 32 -20.58 7.19 12.86
C ILE A 32 -20.87 5.91 13.62
N GLY A 33 -20.29 4.78 13.20
CA GLY A 33 -20.45 3.52 13.93
C GLY A 33 -20.28 3.75 15.43
N VAL A 34 -21.26 3.32 16.24
CA VAL A 34 -21.37 3.62 17.69
C VAL A 34 -20.10 3.25 18.49
N PHE A 35 -19.26 2.36 17.94
CA PHE A 35 -17.96 1.96 18.49
C PHE A 35 -16.81 2.91 18.18
N SER A 36 -16.87 3.66 17.08
CA SER A 36 -15.87 4.67 16.66
C SER A 36 -16.08 6.05 17.32
N VAL A 37 -17.25 6.30 17.92
CA VAL A 37 -17.56 7.59 18.56
C VAL A 37 -16.76 7.76 19.85
N LYS A 38 -15.94 8.82 19.90
CA LYS A 38 -15.28 9.29 21.13
C LYS A 38 -16.26 10.17 21.92
N PRO A 39 -16.52 9.88 23.21
CA PRO A 39 -17.48 10.65 24.02
C PRO A 39 -17.17 12.15 24.13
N ALA A 40 -15.90 12.54 24.10
CA ALA A 40 -15.50 13.95 24.10
C ALA A 40 -15.89 14.68 22.80
N ALA A 41 -15.65 14.05 21.64
CA ALA A 41 -16.03 14.61 20.34
C ALA A 41 -17.56 14.69 20.19
N LEU A 42 -18.29 13.70 20.71
CA LEU A 42 -19.75 13.73 20.76
C LEU A 42 -20.26 14.87 21.66
N LEU A 43 -19.63 15.12 22.82
CA LEU A 43 -20.00 16.22 23.69
C LEU A 43 -19.80 17.59 23.01
N GLU A 44 -18.72 17.74 22.25
CA GLU A 44 -18.45 18.96 21.48
C GLU A 44 -19.51 19.21 20.41
N ALA A 45 -19.84 18.17 19.62
CA ALA A 45 -20.92 18.25 18.62
C ALA A 45 -22.28 18.58 19.27
N LEU A 46 -22.62 17.94 20.39
CA LEU A 46 -23.87 18.20 21.10
C LEU A 46 -23.97 19.64 21.62
N ARG A 47 -22.86 20.23 22.11
CA ARG A 47 -22.83 21.63 22.57
C ARG A 47 -22.97 22.62 21.43
N HIS A 48 -22.41 22.30 20.26
CA HIS A 48 -22.55 23.11 19.06
C HIS A 48 -24.00 23.12 18.55
N ASP A 49 -24.62 21.94 18.45
CA ASP A 49 -25.94 21.80 17.82
C ASP A 49 -27.10 22.13 18.77
N PHE A 50 -26.87 22.05 20.09
CA PHE A 50 -27.87 22.36 21.12
C PHE A 50 -27.27 23.29 22.20
N PRO A 51 -26.95 24.54 21.88
CA PRO A 51 -26.26 25.47 22.78
C PRO A 51 -27.08 25.84 24.02
N GLU A 52 -28.41 25.75 23.93
CA GLU A 52 -29.34 26.01 25.04
C GLU A 52 -29.34 24.89 26.10
N ASN A 53 -28.73 23.74 25.80
CA ASN A 53 -28.72 22.57 26.67
C ASN A 53 -27.37 22.41 27.37
N ASN A 54 -27.40 22.21 28.70
CA ASN A 54 -26.18 21.96 29.46
C ASN A 54 -25.89 20.46 29.58
N PHE A 55 -24.97 19.96 28.73
CA PHE A 55 -24.61 18.54 28.72
C PHE A 55 -23.45 18.21 29.67
N TYR A 56 -23.68 17.20 30.51
CA TYR A 56 -22.66 16.63 31.38
C TYR A 56 -21.94 15.46 30.70
N ILE A 57 -20.60 15.49 30.71
CA ILE A 57 -19.78 14.47 30.03
C ILE A 57 -20.09 13.04 30.49
N LYS A 58 -20.39 12.83 31.79
CA LYS A 58 -20.75 11.49 32.30
C LYS A 58 -22.05 10.97 31.70
N SER A 59 -23.02 11.85 31.42
CA SER A 59 -24.25 11.47 30.73
C SER A 59 -23.98 11.03 29.30
N VAL A 60 -23.03 11.67 28.61
CA VAL A 60 -22.57 11.25 27.27
C VAL A 60 -21.89 9.89 27.33
N TYR A 61 -20.99 9.66 28.29
CA TYR A 61 -20.37 8.34 28.49
C TYR A 61 -21.41 7.24 28.72
N ASN A 62 -22.37 7.47 29.62
CA ASN A 62 -23.41 6.50 29.93
C ASN A 62 -24.32 6.22 28.73
N ALA A 63 -24.67 7.24 27.96
CA ALA A 63 -25.49 7.07 26.77
C ALA A 63 -24.74 6.31 25.67
N VAL A 64 -23.46 6.62 25.42
CA VAL A 64 -22.63 5.86 24.47
C VAL A 64 -22.47 4.41 24.94
N ALA A 65 -22.27 4.16 26.24
CA ALA A 65 -22.20 2.81 26.78
C ALA A 65 -23.52 2.04 26.58
N LYS A 66 -24.66 2.69 26.82
CA LYS A 66 -25.99 2.11 26.58
C LYS A 66 -26.22 1.80 25.10
N LEU A 67 -25.88 2.73 24.21
CA LEU A 67 -25.95 2.54 22.76
C LEU A 67 -25.06 1.38 22.30
N ARG A 68 -23.83 1.27 22.81
CA ARG A 68 -22.95 0.12 22.52
C ARG A 68 -23.57 -1.19 23.00
N ALA A 69 -24.14 -1.22 24.20
CA ALA A 69 -24.81 -2.42 24.71
C ALA A 69 -26.04 -2.81 23.85
N GLU A 70 -26.82 -1.83 23.39
CA GLU A 70 -27.94 -2.04 22.46
C GLU A 70 -27.47 -2.59 21.11
N VAL A 71 -26.39 -2.04 20.53
CA VAL A 71 -25.84 -2.52 19.25
C VAL A 71 -25.21 -3.91 19.39
N LEU A 72 -24.54 -4.19 20.52
CA LEU A 72 -23.98 -5.50 20.81
C LEU A 72 -25.07 -6.56 20.98
N ASP A 73 -26.25 -6.19 21.48
CA ASP A 73 -27.39 -7.11 21.66
C ASP A 73 -27.00 -8.40 22.42
N GLY A 74 -26.29 -8.22 23.54
CA GLY A 74 -25.80 -9.34 24.36
C GLY A 74 -24.55 -10.06 23.82
N ARG A 75 -24.07 -9.73 22.62
CA ARG A 75 -22.82 -10.25 22.06
C ARG A 75 -21.61 -9.49 22.60
N THR A 76 -20.44 -10.13 22.54
CA THR A 76 -19.17 -9.43 22.69
C THR A 76 -18.84 -8.65 21.41
N PRO A 77 -18.02 -7.58 21.46
CA PRO A 77 -17.58 -6.86 20.26
C PRO A 77 -16.93 -7.77 19.21
N VAL A 78 -16.25 -8.82 19.66
CA VAL A 78 -15.64 -9.82 18.79
C VAL A 78 -16.70 -10.67 18.09
N GLN A 79 -17.72 -11.14 18.78
CA GLN A 79 -18.82 -11.88 18.16
C GLN A 79 -19.56 -11.03 17.13
N MET A 80 -19.81 -9.75 17.44
CA MET A 80 -20.39 -8.82 16.47
C MET A 80 -19.48 -8.62 15.25
N LEU A 81 -18.16 -8.51 15.44
CA LEU A 81 -17.21 -8.44 14.32
C LEU A 81 -17.27 -9.70 13.46
N VAL A 82 -17.32 -10.87 14.08
CA VAL A 82 -17.44 -12.16 13.37
C VAL A 82 -18.75 -12.21 12.58
N ASP A 83 -19.88 -11.84 13.18
CA ASP A 83 -21.18 -11.81 12.49
C ASP A 83 -21.14 -10.87 11.27
N LEU A 84 -20.52 -9.70 11.45
CA LEU A 84 -20.39 -8.69 10.40
C LEU A 84 -19.52 -9.17 9.24
N VAL A 85 -18.37 -9.79 9.53
CA VAL A 85 -17.48 -10.33 8.50
C VAL A 85 -18.08 -11.61 7.87
N THR A 86 -18.87 -12.39 8.61
CA THR A 86 -19.60 -13.56 8.05
C THR A 86 -20.63 -13.13 7.01
N GLY A 87 -21.24 -11.96 7.18
CA GLY A 87 -22.18 -11.38 6.22
C GLY A 87 -21.51 -10.76 4.97
N MET A 88 -20.18 -10.67 4.94
CA MET A 88 -19.42 -10.02 3.88
C MET A 88 -18.79 -11.06 2.94
N THR A 89 -19.03 -10.94 1.63
CA THR A 89 -18.50 -11.86 0.62
C THR A 89 -17.07 -11.51 0.17
N ASP A 90 -16.66 -10.28 0.44
CA ASP A 90 -15.37 -9.67 0.09
C ASP A 90 -14.28 -9.94 1.13
N TYR A 91 -14.58 -10.67 2.21
CA TYR A 91 -13.61 -11.07 3.22
C TYR A 91 -13.51 -12.59 3.34
N SER A 92 -12.28 -13.07 3.51
CA SER A 92 -12.01 -14.42 4.00
C SER A 92 -11.56 -14.32 5.45
N PHE A 93 -12.05 -15.19 6.33
CA PHE A 93 -11.63 -15.19 7.73
C PHE A 93 -11.61 -16.60 8.30
N ASP A 94 -10.85 -16.77 9.38
CA ASP A 94 -10.81 -18.00 10.15
C ASP A 94 -10.62 -17.69 11.64
N ILE A 95 -11.16 -18.55 12.48
CA ILE A 95 -11.22 -18.34 13.94
C ILE A 95 -10.68 -19.57 14.65
N LYS A 96 -9.62 -19.35 15.43
CA LYS A 96 -9.06 -20.39 16.29
C LYS A 96 -9.64 -20.26 17.68
N PHE A 97 -10.26 -21.32 18.19
CA PHE A 97 -10.75 -21.41 19.58
C PHE A 97 -9.76 -22.19 20.47
N ASN A 98 -9.81 -21.94 21.77
CA ASN A 98 -9.14 -22.77 22.78
C ASN A 98 -10.03 -23.96 23.19
N GLN A 99 -9.53 -24.81 24.11
CA GLN A 99 -10.27 -25.99 24.60
C GLN A 99 -11.56 -25.62 25.37
N ASP A 100 -11.65 -24.41 25.91
CA ASP A 100 -12.82 -23.90 26.64
C ASP A 100 -13.85 -23.20 25.71
N GLY A 101 -13.66 -23.27 24.38
CA GLY A 101 -14.52 -22.61 23.40
C GLY A 101 -14.34 -21.08 23.32
N LYS A 102 -13.31 -20.51 23.98
CA LYS A 102 -12.97 -19.09 23.86
C LYS A 102 -12.11 -18.84 22.63
N MET A 103 -12.41 -17.77 21.91
CA MET A 103 -11.61 -17.36 20.76
C MET A 103 -10.17 -17.04 21.19
N LYS A 104 -9.19 -17.61 20.49
CA LYS A 104 -7.75 -17.41 20.66
C LYS A 104 -7.15 -16.58 19.54
N CYS A 105 -7.57 -16.78 18.30
CA CYS A 105 -7.10 -16.02 17.14
C CYS A 105 -8.26 -15.69 16.20
N PHE A 106 -8.22 -14.50 15.61
CA PHE A 106 -9.10 -14.07 14.54
C PHE A 106 -8.22 -13.68 13.36
N PHE A 107 -8.29 -14.43 12.27
CA PHE A 107 -7.61 -14.13 11.01
C PHE A 107 -8.65 -13.61 10.03
N PHE A 108 -8.35 -12.52 9.33
CA PHE A 108 -9.19 -12.03 8.26
C PHE A 108 -8.34 -11.40 7.16
N ALA A 109 -8.82 -11.47 5.93
CA ALA A 109 -8.21 -10.90 4.75
C ALA A 109 -9.29 -10.33 3.83
N TYR A 110 -9.06 -9.13 3.32
CA TYR A 110 -9.92 -8.53 2.30
C TYR A 110 -9.57 -9.13 0.94
N ASN A 111 -10.49 -9.86 0.34
CA ASN A 111 -10.28 -10.67 -0.87
C ASN A 111 -9.74 -9.81 -2.03
N PRO A 112 -10.28 -8.60 -2.32
CA PRO A 112 -9.73 -7.76 -3.39
C PRO A 112 -8.29 -7.31 -3.14
N SER A 113 -7.86 -7.12 -1.89
CA SER A 113 -6.44 -6.86 -1.59
C SER A 113 -5.56 -8.08 -1.87
N VAL A 114 -6.05 -9.29 -1.56
CA VAL A 114 -5.33 -10.55 -1.85
C VAL A 114 -5.22 -10.79 -3.36
N GLU A 115 -6.27 -10.46 -4.11
CA GLU A 115 -6.25 -10.53 -5.58
C GLU A 115 -5.25 -9.55 -6.17
N ARG A 116 -5.19 -8.31 -5.66
CA ARG A 116 -4.18 -7.31 -6.05
C ARG A 116 -2.75 -7.76 -5.78
N MET A 117 -2.49 -8.61 -4.79
CA MET A 117 -1.15 -9.18 -4.58
C MET A 117 -0.70 -10.10 -5.73
N LYS A 118 -1.63 -10.57 -6.58
CA LYS A 118 -1.32 -11.37 -7.77
C LYS A 118 -1.06 -10.51 -9.00
N MET A 119 -1.36 -9.21 -8.94
CA MET A 119 -1.14 -8.28 -10.05
C MET A 119 0.32 -7.85 -10.09
N PRO A 120 1.00 -7.90 -11.27
CA PRO A 120 2.30 -7.30 -11.46
C PRO A 120 2.30 -5.82 -11.04
N PHE A 121 3.31 -5.42 -10.27
CA PHE A 121 3.50 -4.02 -9.89
C PHE A 121 4.64 -3.43 -10.70
N LEU A 122 4.31 -2.49 -11.59
CA LEU A 122 5.29 -1.72 -12.34
C LEU A 122 5.69 -0.50 -11.51
N GLU A 123 6.95 -0.44 -11.11
CA GLU A 123 7.54 0.67 -10.38
C GLU A 123 8.48 1.47 -11.30
N ALA A 124 8.33 2.80 -11.30
CA ALA A 124 9.23 3.72 -11.96
C ALA A 124 10.00 4.53 -10.91
N VAL A 125 11.32 4.51 -11.02
CA VAL A 125 12.23 5.29 -10.17
C VAL A 125 13.02 6.28 -11.03
N GLY A 126 13.09 7.52 -10.57
CA GLY A 126 13.91 8.56 -11.18
C GLY A 126 15.29 8.62 -10.54
N MET A 127 16.24 9.24 -11.25
CA MET A 127 17.56 9.58 -10.73
C MET A 127 17.80 11.08 -10.97
N ASN A 128 18.24 11.80 -9.94
CA ASN A 128 18.58 13.21 -10.07
C ASN A 128 20.06 13.40 -10.45
N SER A 129 20.48 14.65 -10.67
CA SER A 129 21.86 15.01 -11.03
C SER A 129 22.90 14.71 -9.94
N GLU A 130 22.48 14.36 -8.72
CA GLU A 130 23.34 13.92 -7.62
C GLU A 130 23.45 12.39 -7.54
N ASN A 131 22.98 11.67 -8.56
CA ASN A 131 22.87 10.20 -8.58
C ASN A 131 22.02 9.61 -7.44
N LYS A 132 21.09 10.40 -6.88
CA LYS A 132 20.12 9.91 -5.89
C LYS A 132 18.87 9.43 -6.57
N THR A 133 18.41 8.25 -6.18
CA THR A 133 17.15 7.68 -6.66
C THR A 133 15.97 8.23 -5.88
N PHE A 134 14.85 8.43 -6.56
CA PHE A 134 13.58 8.79 -5.94
C PHE A 134 12.44 8.03 -6.60
N PHE A 135 11.39 7.75 -5.83
CA PHE A 135 10.17 7.14 -6.36
C PHE A 135 9.46 8.14 -7.27
N LEU A 136 9.20 7.76 -8.52
CA LEU A 136 8.49 8.61 -9.47
C LEU A 136 7.01 8.28 -9.46
N CYS A 137 6.66 7.03 -9.75
CA CYS A 137 5.30 6.52 -9.71
C CYS A 137 5.29 4.99 -9.77
N GLY A 138 4.11 4.40 -9.60
CA GLY A 138 3.91 2.97 -9.83
C GLY A 138 2.45 2.64 -10.08
N CYS A 139 2.21 1.49 -10.68
CA CYS A 139 0.87 1.01 -10.98
C CYS A 139 0.78 -0.52 -10.92
N PHE A 140 -0.41 -1.02 -10.62
CA PHE A 140 -0.73 -2.45 -10.72
C PHE A 140 -1.25 -2.73 -12.12
N LEU A 141 -0.64 -3.68 -12.80
CA LEU A 141 -1.04 -4.13 -14.12
C LEU A 141 -1.89 -5.39 -14.00
N THR A 142 -2.86 -5.57 -14.89
CA THR A 142 -3.66 -6.80 -14.87
C THR A 142 -2.81 -7.99 -15.32
N ASN A 143 -2.01 -7.79 -16.37
CA ASN A 143 -1.01 -8.72 -16.86
C ASN A 143 0.27 -7.96 -17.27
N GLU A 144 1.34 -8.70 -17.59
CA GLU A 144 2.57 -8.15 -18.19
C GLU A 144 2.45 -8.11 -19.72
N ALA A 145 1.30 -7.65 -20.24
CA ALA A 145 1.04 -7.55 -21.67
C ALA A 145 1.41 -6.16 -22.23
N GLU A 146 1.61 -6.07 -23.53
CA GLU A 146 2.03 -4.81 -24.18
C GLU A 146 1.00 -3.68 -24.00
N GLU A 147 -0.29 -4.00 -24.07
CA GLU A 147 -1.36 -3.02 -23.87
C GLU A 147 -1.40 -2.44 -22.46
N ASP A 148 -1.14 -3.27 -21.44
CA ASP A 148 -1.05 -2.86 -20.04
C ASP A 148 0.12 -1.89 -19.85
N TYR A 149 1.29 -2.23 -20.41
CA TYR A 149 2.47 -1.37 -20.35
C TYR A 149 2.27 -0.06 -21.12
N ARG A 150 1.67 -0.11 -22.32
CA ARG A 150 1.39 1.08 -23.13
C ARG A 150 0.50 2.06 -22.37
N TRP A 151 -0.55 1.57 -21.73
CA TRP A 151 -1.40 2.40 -20.88
C TRP A 151 -0.60 3.03 -19.73
N ALA A 152 0.23 2.26 -19.05
CA ALA A 152 1.03 2.74 -17.92
C ALA A 152 2.06 3.81 -18.34
N ILE A 153 2.80 3.58 -19.42
CA ILE A 153 3.80 4.53 -19.95
C ILE A 153 3.11 5.80 -20.43
N LYS A 154 1.95 5.69 -21.09
CA LYS A 154 1.16 6.85 -21.49
C LYS A 154 0.71 7.68 -20.28
N LYS A 155 0.24 7.05 -19.21
CA LYS A 155 -0.12 7.74 -17.96
C LYS A 155 1.07 8.40 -17.29
N MET A 156 2.23 7.73 -17.28
CA MET A 156 3.49 8.33 -16.84
C MET A 156 3.84 9.58 -17.65
N LYS A 157 3.71 9.52 -18.98
CA LYS A 157 3.97 10.66 -19.85
C LYS A 157 3.04 11.85 -19.56
N GLU A 158 1.76 11.59 -19.39
CA GLU A 158 0.74 12.61 -19.11
C GLU A 158 0.92 13.27 -17.73
N ILE A 159 1.37 12.51 -16.72
CA ILE A 159 1.39 12.98 -15.31
C ILE A 159 2.81 13.42 -14.89
N CYS A 160 3.83 12.65 -15.25
CA CYS A 160 5.19 12.81 -14.75
C CYS A 160 6.10 13.60 -15.70
N PHE A 161 5.82 13.62 -17.01
CA PHE A 161 6.72 14.16 -18.03
C PHE A 161 6.18 15.41 -18.75
N ILE A 162 5.43 16.25 -18.02
CA ILE A 162 4.79 17.46 -18.55
C ILE A 162 5.85 18.46 -19.07
N ASP A 163 6.85 18.78 -18.25
CA ASP A 163 7.88 19.77 -18.58
C ASP A 163 9.24 19.12 -18.92
N ILE A 164 9.47 17.92 -18.39
CA ILE A 164 10.75 17.22 -18.50
C ILE A 164 10.46 15.77 -18.90
N SER A 165 10.86 15.41 -20.12
CA SER A 165 10.87 14.02 -20.58
C SER A 165 12.21 13.36 -20.28
N PRO A 166 12.23 12.07 -19.92
CA PRO A 166 13.47 11.35 -19.68
C PRO A 166 14.25 11.19 -20.99
N SER A 167 15.53 11.55 -20.98
CA SER A 167 16.42 11.29 -22.12
C SER A 167 16.81 9.80 -22.22
N VAL A 168 16.80 9.10 -21.08
CA VAL A 168 17.22 7.69 -20.97
C VAL A 168 16.25 6.96 -20.06
N ILE A 169 15.84 5.77 -20.49
CA ILE A 169 15.01 4.85 -19.70
C ILE A 169 15.73 3.51 -19.64
N ALA A 170 15.85 2.94 -18.43
CA ALA A 170 16.46 1.64 -18.24
C ALA A 170 15.46 0.63 -17.65
N THR A 171 15.16 -0.45 -18.38
CA THR A 171 14.26 -1.52 -17.92
C THR A 171 14.91 -2.89 -18.04
N ASP A 172 14.29 -3.94 -17.53
CA ASP A 172 14.73 -5.29 -17.87
C ASP A 172 14.45 -5.62 -19.36
N ARG A 173 14.74 -6.87 -19.75
CA ARG A 173 14.55 -7.34 -21.13
C ARG A 173 13.11 -7.82 -21.36
N GLU A 174 12.12 -7.10 -20.82
CA GLU A 174 10.74 -7.43 -21.11
C GLU A 174 10.27 -6.80 -22.42
N LEU A 175 9.97 -7.64 -23.41
CA LEU A 175 9.74 -7.21 -24.79
C LEU A 175 8.48 -6.34 -24.92
N SER A 176 7.42 -6.68 -24.18
CA SER A 176 6.17 -5.92 -24.19
C SER A 176 6.36 -4.51 -23.62
N LEU A 177 7.16 -4.39 -22.56
CA LEU A 177 7.52 -3.10 -21.97
C LEU A 177 8.41 -2.28 -22.90
N ILE A 178 9.38 -2.92 -23.56
CA ILE A 178 10.25 -2.26 -24.55
C ILE A 178 9.43 -1.71 -25.72
N ALA A 179 8.51 -2.51 -26.26
CA ALA A 179 7.63 -2.06 -27.34
C ALA A 179 6.78 -0.86 -26.92
N ALA A 180 6.16 -0.90 -25.73
CA ALA A 180 5.39 0.21 -25.18
C ALA A 180 6.23 1.49 -25.00
N ILE A 181 7.48 1.38 -24.53
CA ILE A 181 8.38 2.53 -24.37
C ILE A 181 8.74 3.13 -25.73
N ASN A 182 9.10 2.30 -26.71
CA ASN A 182 9.49 2.78 -28.05
C ASN A 182 8.35 3.53 -28.73
N ASP A 183 7.11 3.13 -28.51
CA ASP A 183 5.96 3.77 -29.11
C ASP A 183 5.55 5.07 -28.40
N GLU A 184 5.52 5.07 -27.06
CA GLU A 184 5.02 6.22 -26.29
C GLU A 184 6.12 7.26 -26.01
N LEU A 185 7.38 6.84 -25.93
CA LEU A 185 8.55 7.67 -25.62
C LEU A 185 9.69 7.45 -26.64
N PRO A 186 9.44 7.66 -27.96
CA PRO A 186 10.40 7.36 -29.02
C PRO A 186 11.69 8.19 -28.97
N GLN A 187 11.69 9.30 -28.23
CA GLN A 187 12.85 10.18 -28.05
C GLN A 187 13.78 9.72 -26.93
N ALA A 188 13.30 8.85 -26.03
CA ALA A 188 14.10 8.34 -24.94
C ALA A 188 14.99 7.20 -25.45
N VAL A 189 16.28 7.23 -25.11
CA VAL A 189 17.16 6.10 -25.36
C VAL A 189 16.81 4.99 -24.38
N HIS A 190 16.39 3.84 -24.91
CA HIS A 190 16.12 2.65 -24.11
C HIS A 190 17.41 1.87 -23.84
N LEU A 191 17.66 1.57 -22.56
CA LEU A 191 18.78 0.76 -22.12
C LEU A 191 18.30 -0.45 -21.32
N LEU A 192 19.09 -1.53 -21.34
CA LEU A 192 18.86 -2.67 -20.46
C LEU A 192 19.44 -2.40 -19.08
N CYS A 193 18.58 -2.45 -18.07
CA CYS A 193 18.91 -2.31 -16.66
C CYS A 193 19.91 -3.40 -16.23
N ARG A 194 21.08 -2.93 -15.82
CA ARG A 194 22.19 -3.78 -15.40
C ARG A 194 21.83 -4.67 -14.21
N TRP A 195 21.04 -4.15 -13.27
CA TRP A 195 20.67 -4.90 -12.06
C TRP A 195 19.83 -6.13 -12.39
N HIS A 196 18.79 -5.95 -13.20
CA HIS A 196 17.95 -7.05 -13.68
C HIS A 196 18.74 -8.06 -14.53
N ARG A 197 19.67 -7.58 -15.37
CA ARG A 197 20.58 -8.45 -16.12
C ARG A 197 21.49 -9.30 -15.22
N LYS A 198 22.03 -8.74 -14.13
CA LYS A 198 22.82 -9.51 -13.14
C LYS A 198 22.00 -10.62 -12.49
N LYS A 199 20.73 -10.35 -12.16
CA LYS A 199 19.81 -11.37 -11.61
C LYS A 199 19.56 -12.50 -12.61
N HIS A 200 19.42 -12.18 -13.90
CA HIS A 200 19.32 -13.18 -14.97
C HIS A 200 20.60 -14.00 -15.15
N ASN A 201 21.78 -13.37 -15.14
CA ASN A 201 23.06 -14.04 -15.33
C ASN A 201 23.41 -15.05 -14.23
N SER A 202 22.80 -14.94 -13.04
CA SER A 202 22.93 -15.99 -12.01
C SER A 202 22.42 -17.37 -12.48
N LYS A 203 21.57 -17.42 -13.53
CA LYS A 203 21.10 -18.65 -14.18
C LYS A 203 22.07 -19.21 -15.24
N MET A 204 23.19 -18.53 -15.56
CA MET A 204 24.22 -19.02 -16.49
C MET A 204 24.88 -20.33 -16.02
N LYS A 205 24.81 -20.63 -14.71
CA LYS A 205 25.38 -21.85 -14.12
C LYS A 205 24.99 -23.13 -14.88
N THR A 206 23.74 -23.20 -15.33
CA THR A 206 23.20 -24.39 -15.98
C THR A 206 23.52 -24.46 -17.48
N ARG A 207 23.79 -23.31 -18.14
CA ARG A 207 23.97 -23.25 -19.61
C ARG A 207 25.41 -23.47 -20.06
N LEU A 208 26.40 -23.07 -19.26
CA LEU A 208 27.81 -23.17 -19.64
C LEU A 208 28.52 -24.41 -19.08
N ASN A 209 27.85 -25.19 -18.23
CA ASN A 209 28.41 -26.39 -17.59
C ASN A 209 29.78 -26.15 -16.91
N LEU A 210 29.96 -24.96 -16.32
CA LEU A 210 31.21 -24.54 -15.68
C LEU A 210 31.20 -24.80 -14.18
N SER A 211 32.39 -24.88 -13.59
CA SER A 211 32.53 -24.92 -12.13
C SER A 211 32.03 -23.62 -11.49
N GLY A 212 31.47 -23.70 -10.28
CA GLY A 212 30.98 -22.53 -9.55
C GLY A 212 32.06 -21.46 -9.33
N LYS A 213 33.33 -21.87 -9.16
CA LYS A 213 34.48 -20.96 -9.06
C LYS A 213 34.66 -20.15 -10.34
N ARG A 214 34.67 -20.81 -11.51
CA ARG A 214 34.85 -20.15 -12.80
C ARG A 214 33.71 -19.20 -13.14
N ILE A 215 32.48 -19.57 -12.80
CA ILE A 215 31.31 -18.69 -12.97
C ILE A 215 31.45 -17.42 -12.12
N ASN A 216 31.93 -17.55 -10.87
CA ASN A 216 32.16 -16.38 -10.02
C ASN A 216 33.27 -15.46 -10.58
N GLU A 217 34.33 -16.04 -11.16
CA GLU A 217 35.38 -15.29 -11.85
C GLU A 217 34.80 -14.52 -13.06
N LEU A 218 34.03 -15.18 -13.93
CA LEU A 218 33.39 -14.54 -15.08
C LEU A 218 32.40 -13.44 -14.65
N LEU A 219 31.61 -13.67 -13.60
CA LEU A 219 30.70 -12.65 -13.05
C LEU A 219 31.46 -11.45 -12.47
N SER A 220 32.64 -11.68 -11.88
CA SER A 220 33.51 -10.62 -11.38
C SER A 220 34.10 -9.82 -12.55
N MET A 221 34.63 -10.48 -13.58
CA MET A 221 35.13 -9.84 -14.79
C MET A 221 34.06 -9.00 -15.48
N TRP A 222 32.87 -9.56 -15.68
CA TRP A 222 31.72 -8.83 -16.20
C TRP A 222 31.33 -7.63 -15.34
N THR A 223 31.36 -7.81 -14.02
CA THR A 223 31.03 -6.72 -13.08
C THR A 223 32.08 -5.61 -13.16
N SER A 224 33.36 -5.96 -13.27
CA SER A 224 34.46 -5.02 -13.50
C SER A 224 34.27 -4.27 -14.82
N ALA A 225 34.09 -5.01 -15.93
CA ALA A 225 33.91 -4.43 -17.25
C ALA A 225 32.76 -3.42 -17.29
N VAL A 226 31.63 -3.73 -16.66
CA VAL A 226 30.49 -2.82 -16.68
C VAL A 226 30.61 -1.68 -15.63
N HIS A 227 31.39 -1.82 -14.55
CA HIS A 227 31.56 -0.75 -13.53
C HIS A 227 32.71 0.21 -13.84
N ASN A 228 33.70 -0.25 -14.57
CA ASN A 228 34.90 0.52 -14.89
C ASN A 228 34.84 1.13 -16.30
N SER A 229 33.68 1.12 -16.94
CA SER A 229 33.44 1.78 -18.22
C SER A 229 32.61 3.02 -18.02
N PHE A 230 33.26 4.19 -18.14
CA PHE A 230 32.61 5.50 -18.02
C PHE A 230 32.29 6.10 -19.39
N THR A 231 32.96 5.61 -20.43
CA THR A 231 32.75 5.98 -21.83
C THR A 231 32.45 4.75 -22.69
N GLU A 232 32.02 4.98 -23.94
CA GLU A 232 31.82 3.92 -24.91
C GLU A 232 33.14 3.23 -25.29
N ASP A 233 34.24 3.97 -25.37
CA ASP A 233 35.57 3.41 -25.63
C ASP A 233 36.02 2.49 -24.47
N ASP A 234 35.88 2.96 -23.21
CA ASP A 234 36.15 2.11 -22.05
C ASP A 234 35.29 0.85 -22.06
N TRP A 235 34.04 0.95 -22.52
CA TRP A 235 33.15 -0.20 -22.66
C TRP A 235 33.65 -1.17 -23.71
N ASN A 236 34.01 -0.69 -24.90
CA ASN A 236 34.48 -1.52 -25.99
C ASN A 236 35.77 -2.27 -25.62
N GLU A 237 36.73 -1.60 -24.97
CA GLU A 237 37.96 -2.21 -24.50
C GLU A 237 37.70 -3.27 -23.41
N ASN A 238 36.98 -2.89 -22.35
CA ASN A 238 36.70 -3.79 -21.23
C ASN A 238 35.82 -4.98 -21.67
N PHE A 239 34.88 -4.76 -22.58
CA PHE A 239 34.03 -5.80 -23.14
C PHE A 239 34.83 -6.75 -24.03
N ALA A 240 35.77 -6.26 -24.85
CA ALA A 240 36.63 -7.11 -25.66
C ALA A 240 37.46 -8.08 -24.80
N ILE A 241 37.97 -7.62 -23.65
CA ILE A 241 38.68 -8.48 -22.68
C ILE A 241 37.77 -9.57 -22.13
N PHE A 242 36.52 -9.23 -21.80
CA PHE A 242 35.54 -10.19 -21.28
C PHE A 242 35.05 -11.16 -22.36
N ALA A 243 34.75 -10.68 -23.56
CA ALA A 243 34.28 -11.48 -24.68
C ALA A 243 35.39 -12.39 -25.22
N GLY A 244 36.66 -12.00 -25.09
CA GLY A 244 37.83 -12.81 -25.44
C GLY A 244 38.05 -14.04 -24.56
N GLN A 245 37.23 -14.28 -23.53
CA GLN A 245 37.31 -15.50 -22.74
C GLN A 245 36.93 -16.72 -23.59
N PRO A 246 37.63 -17.87 -23.44
CA PRO A 246 37.43 -19.04 -24.29
C PRO A 246 35.99 -19.58 -24.25
N GLU A 247 35.25 -19.34 -23.17
CA GLU A 247 33.85 -19.74 -23.03
C GLU A 247 32.87 -18.99 -23.94
N PHE A 248 33.29 -17.87 -24.55
CA PHE A 248 32.48 -17.05 -25.45
C PHE A 248 33.01 -17.02 -26.89
N GLN A 249 34.12 -17.72 -27.15
CA GLN A 249 34.64 -17.93 -28.49
C GLN A 249 33.88 -19.12 -29.10
N PHE A 250 32.81 -18.85 -29.85
CA PHE A 250 32.16 -19.88 -30.64
C PHE A 250 33.04 -20.19 -31.85
N GLU A 251 33.53 -21.42 -31.98
CA GLU A 251 34.08 -21.88 -33.26
C GLU A 251 32.93 -21.92 -34.27
N ASP A 252 33.10 -21.22 -35.40
CA ASP A 252 32.17 -21.29 -36.53
C ASP A 252 32.11 -22.75 -37.02
N GLY A 253 31.07 -23.46 -36.61
CA GLY A 253 30.73 -24.82 -37.06
C GLY A 253 29.81 -24.80 -38.26
#